data_AF-A0A954FHX3-F1
#
_entry.id   AF-A0A954FHX3-F1
#
_cell.length_a   1.000
_cell.length_b   1.000
_cell.length_c   1.000
_cell.angle_alpha   90.00
_cell.angle_beta   90.00
_cell.angle_gamma   90.00
#
_symmetry.space_group_name_H-M   'P 1'
#
loop_
_entity.id
_entity.type
_entity.pdbx_description
1 polymer ?
#
loop_
_entity_poly.entity_id
_entity_poly.type
_entity_poly.pdbx_seq_one_letter_code
_entity_poly.pdbx_strand_id
1 'polypeptide(L)'
;MSKPKQQSLFEDEELPDDPMPWERNSQNLYLAQIVLNRPVDRVFHYLVPEALRPLLKPGHRVQVPFGRGNQLSPGYCVGVGPADENQPS
;
A
#
# COMPACT_ATOMS: atom_id res chain seq x y z
N MET A 1 -3.46 -38.59 -7.52
CA MET A 1 -3.52 -37.99 -6.17
C MET A 1 -4.20 -36.63 -6.32
N SER A 2 -5.46 -36.51 -5.89
CA SER A 2 -6.29 -35.31 -6.09
C SER A 2 -5.99 -34.31 -4.98
N LYS A 3 -5.57 -33.09 -5.33
CA LYS A 3 -5.43 -32.00 -4.36
C LYS A 3 -6.81 -31.71 -3.76
N PRO A 4 -6.93 -31.46 -2.45
CA PRO A 4 -8.22 -31.10 -1.86
C PRO A 4 -8.71 -29.81 -2.49
N LYS A 5 -9.93 -29.85 -3.05
CA LYS A 5 -10.62 -28.68 -3.60
C LYS A 5 -10.96 -27.78 -2.42
N GLN A 6 -10.15 -26.74 -2.23
CA GLN A 6 -10.42 -25.71 -1.23
C GLN A 6 -11.82 -25.17 -1.51
N GLN A 7 -12.74 -25.38 -0.57
CA GLN A 7 -14.05 -24.76 -0.60
C GLN A 7 -13.81 -23.28 -0.29
N SER A 8 -14.12 -22.40 -1.23
CA SER A 8 -14.10 -20.96 -0.95
C SER A 8 -15.09 -20.70 0.18
N LEU A 9 -14.64 -20.02 1.23
CA LEU A 9 -15.44 -19.77 2.44
C LEU A 9 -16.59 -18.77 2.19
N PHE A 10 -16.59 -18.14 1.03
CA PHE A 10 -17.54 -17.13 0.60
C PHE A 10 -18.00 -17.50 -0.82
N GLU A 11 -19.31 -17.56 -1.01
CA GLU A 11 -19.94 -17.76 -2.32
C GLU A 11 -19.95 -16.39 -3.02
N ASP A 12 -19.47 -16.32 -4.28
CA ASP A 12 -19.41 -15.07 -5.05
C ASP A 12 -20.81 -14.41 -5.21
N GLU A 13 -21.88 -15.19 -5.02
CA GLU A 13 -23.29 -14.80 -5.07
C GLU A 13 -23.77 -13.99 -3.84
N GLU A 14 -23.03 -13.98 -2.73
CA GLU A 14 -23.39 -13.26 -1.49
C GLU A 14 -22.71 -11.90 -1.34
N LEU A 15 -21.88 -11.49 -2.30
CA LEU A 15 -21.31 -10.15 -2.30
C LEU A 15 -22.40 -9.12 -2.64
N PRO A 16 -22.60 -8.08 -1.82
CA PRO A 16 -23.53 -7.00 -2.17
C PRO A 16 -23.10 -6.34 -3.49
N ASP A 17 -24.05 -6.00 -4.37
CA ASP A 17 -23.79 -5.25 -5.62
C ASP A 17 -23.07 -3.91 -5.35
N ASP A 18 -23.27 -3.36 -4.16
CA ASP A 18 -22.74 -2.08 -3.74
C ASP A 18 -21.51 -2.31 -2.83
N PRO A 19 -20.36 -1.66 -3.10
CA PRO A 19 -19.13 -1.92 -2.35
C PRO A 19 -19.32 -1.64 -0.86
N MET A 20 -18.77 -2.51 -0.02
CA MET A 20 -18.87 -2.38 1.41
C MET A 20 -18.23 -1.05 1.86
N PRO A 21 -18.66 -0.44 2.98
CA PRO A 21 -18.19 0.90 3.37
C PRO A 21 -16.66 1.04 3.47
N TRP A 22 -15.97 -0.03 3.86
CA TRP A 22 -14.51 -0.07 3.93
C TRP A 22 -13.85 -0.19 2.55
N GLU A 23 -14.51 -0.81 1.57
CA GLU A 23 -14.03 -0.87 0.18
C GLU A 23 -14.08 0.53 -0.44
N ARG A 24 -15.18 1.27 -0.24
CA ARG A 24 -15.30 2.68 -0.71
C ARG A 24 -14.18 3.57 -0.20
N ASN A 25 -13.79 3.41 1.06
CA ASN A 25 -12.70 4.20 1.66
C ASN A 25 -11.31 3.85 1.09
N SER A 26 -11.14 2.64 0.57
CA SER A 26 -9.86 2.18 0.00
C SER A 26 -9.64 2.61 -1.45
N GLN A 27 -10.72 2.97 -2.17
CA GLN A 27 -10.69 3.33 -3.59
C GLN A 27 -9.95 4.65 -3.90
N ASN A 28 -9.67 5.49 -2.89
CA ASN A 28 -9.00 6.78 -3.09
C ASN A 28 -7.71 6.93 -2.27
N LEU A 29 -7.07 5.80 -1.94
CA LEU A 29 -5.80 5.81 -1.23
C LEU A 29 -4.69 6.26 -2.18
N TYR A 30 -3.87 7.21 -1.73
CA TYR A 30 -2.68 7.66 -2.43
C TYR A 30 -1.46 7.10 -1.69
N LEU A 31 -0.66 6.29 -2.39
CA LEU A 31 0.46 5.55 -1.83
C LEU A 31 1.78 6.11 -2.34
N ALA A 32 2.76 6.16 -1.45
CA ALA A 32 4.15 6.39 -1.77
C ALA A 32 4.94 5.09 -1.58
N GLN A 33 5.69 4.73 -2.61
CA GLN A 33 6.66 3.65 -2.62
C GLN A 33 7.99 4.20 -2.13
N ILE A 34 8.47 3.70 -0.98
CA ILE A 34 9.68 4.19 -0.30
C ILE A 34 10.66 3.04 -0.10
N VAL A 35 11.90 3.26 -0.51
CA VAL A 35 13.04 2.38 -0.21
C VAL A 35 13.82 2.97 0.96
N LEU A 36 14.16 2.14 1.93
CA LEU A 36 14.86 2.55 3.14
C LEU A 36 16.35 2.22 3.05
N ASN A 37 17.19 3.08 3.64
CA ASN A 37 18.62 2.80 3.75
C ASN A 37 18.91 1.79 4.89
N ARG A 38 18.38 0.58 4.74
CA ARG A 38 18.50 -0.56 5.66
C ARG A 38 18.77 -1.82 4.83
N PRO A 39 19.32 -2.90 5.43
CA PRO A 39 19.54 -4.16 4.73
C PRO A 39 18.23 -4.92 4.51
N VAL A 40 17.33 -4.33 3.73
CA VAL A 40 16.02 -4.88 3.34
C VAL A 40 15.83 -4.64 1.85
N ASP A 41 15.63 -5.72 1.10
CA ASP A 41 15.43 -5.65 -0.35
C ASP A 41 13.92 -5.64 -0.67
N ARG A 42 13.23 -4.63 -0.14
CA ARG A 42 11.78 -4.47 -0.33
C ARG A 42 11.40 -2.99 -0.34
N VAL A 43 10.45 -2.67 -1.21
CA VAL A 43 9.78 -1.37 -1.27
C VAL A 43 8.64 -1.33 -0.26
N PHE A 44 8.57 -0.27 0.53
CA PHE A 44 7.53 -0.06 1.53
C PHE A 44 6.51 0.95 1.03
N HIS A 45 5.23 0.66 1.23
CA HIS A 45 4.13 1.53 0.82
C HIS A 45 3.64 2.33 2.03
N TYR A 46 3.52 3.64 1.85
CA TYR A 46 3.03 4.56 2.88
C TYR A 46 1.87 5.38 2.35
N LEU A 47 0.88 5.65 3.20
CA LEU A 47 -0.21 6.57 2.88
C LEU A 47 0.31 8.01 2.82
N VAL A 48 -0.08 8.73 1.77
CA VAL A 48 0.33 10.11 1.53
C VAL A 48 -0.82 11.06 1.90
N PRO A 49 -0.63 11.91 2.91
CA PRO A 49 -1.56 12.99 3.23
C PRO A 49 -1.78 13.91 2.03
N GLU A 50 -2.99 14.45 1.88
CA GLU A 50 -3.36 15.29 0.73
C GLU A 50 -2.42 16.48 0.53
N ALA A 51 -2.02 17.14 1.63
CA ALA A 51 -1.07 18.25 1.61
C ALA A 51 0.32 17.90 1.05
N LEU A 52 0.73 16.63 1.12
CA LEU A 52 2.04 16.16 0.63
C LEU A 52 1.99 15.63 -0.81
N ARG A 53 0.81 15.34 -1.36
CA ARG A 53 0.63 14.83 -2.72
C ARG A 53 1.32 15.69 -3.81
N PRO A 54 1.18 17.03 -3.83
CA PRO A 54 1.83 17.84 -4.86
C PRO A 54 3.35 18.03 -4.64
N LEU A 55 3.84 17.74 -3.42
CA LEU A 55 5.24 17.94 -3.03
C LEU A 55 6.08 16.68 -3.25
N LEU A 56 5.47 15.50 -3.14
CA LEU A 56 6.17 14.23 -3.23
C LEU A 56 6.37 13.84 -4.69
N LYS A 57 7.62 13.50 -5.04
CA LYS A 57 8.02 13.04 -6.37
C LYS A 57 9.03 11.91 -6.23
N PRO A 58 9.11 10.99 -7.22
CA PRO A 58 10.19 10.02 -7.28
C PRO A 58 11.57 10.70 -7.23
N GLY A 59 12.51 10.11 -6.51
CA GLY A 59 13.84 10.64 -6.24
C GLY A 59 13.95 11.53 -4.99
N HIS A 60 12.83 11.96 -4.39
CA HIS A 60 12.90 12.73 -3.16
C HIS A 60 13.34 11.89 -1.96
N ARG A 61 14.22 12.46 -1.13
CA ARG A 61 14.56 11.92 0.17
C ARG A 61 13.46 12.25 1.17
N VAL A 62 12.96 11.24 1.86
CA VAL A 62 11.87 11.36 2.83
C VAL A 62 12.28 10.82 4.20
N GLN A 63 11.57 11.25 5.23
CA GLN A 63 11.60 10.60 6.54
C GLN A 63 10.30 9.86 6.74
N VAL A 64 10.39 8.55 6.98
CA VAL A 64 9.21 7.72 7.20
C VAL A 64 9.36 6.91 8.48
N PRO A 65 8.25 6.67 9.19
CA PRO A 65 8.28 5.79 10.33
C PRO A 65 8.65 4.37 9.92
N PHE A 66 9.59 3.74 10.62
CA PHE A 66 9.99 2.37 10.34
C PHE A 66 10.34 1.59 11.61
N GLY A 67 9.92 0.32 11.64
CA GLY A 67 10.26 -0.63 12.70
C GLY A 67 9.47 -0.44 14.01
N ARG A 68 9.93 -1.14 15.05
CA ARG A 68 9.32 -1.10 16.38
C ARG A 68 9.64 0.26 17.02
N GLY A 69 8.60 0.97 17.46
CA GLY A 69 8.71 2.31 18.04
C GLY A 69 8.51 3.46 17.05
N ASN A 70 8.12 3.17 15.80
CA ASN A 70 7.74 4.18 14.82
C ASN A 70 8.84 5.23 14.56
N GLN A 71 10.10 4.81 14.65
CA GLN A 71 11.23 5.73 14.52
C GLN A 71 11.36 6.24 13.09
N LEU A 72 11.48 7.55 12.93
CA LEU A 72 11.71 8.18 11.64
C LEU A 72 13.06 7.72 11.07
N SER A 73 12.99 7.04 9.93
CA SER A 73 14.13 6.55 9.18
C SER A 73 14.21 7.26 7.83
N PRO A 74 15.42 7.58 7.35
CA PRO A 74 15.59 8.16 6.03
C PRO A 74 15.33 7.11 4.94
N GLY A 75 14.59 7.51 3.92
CA GLY A 75 14.33 6.71 2.72
C GLY A 75 14.26 7.58 1.47
N TYR A 76 14.03 6.92 0.34
CA TYR A 76 13.87 7.55 -0.95
C TYR A 76 12.54 7.12 -1.57
N CYS A 77 11.79 8.10 -2.08
CA CYS A 77 10.59 7.84 -2.84
C CYS A 77 10.98 7.32 -4.23
N VAL A 78 10.47 6.15 -4.60
CA VAL A 78 10.69 5.53 -5.92
C VAL A 78 9.44 5.61 -6.80
N GLY A 79 8.27 5.80 -6.20
CA GLY A 79 6.99 5.93 -6.88
C GLY A 79 5.95 6.57 -5.97
N VAL A 80 4.96 7.23 -6.57
CA VAL A 80 3.83 7.80 -5.85
C VAL A 80 2.61 7.84 -6.77
N GLY A 81 1.45 7.43 -6.27
CA GLY A 81 0.24 7.36 -7.08
C GLY A 81 -0.96 6.76 -6.35
N PRO A 82 -2.10 6.59 -7.03
CA PRO A 82 -3.26 5.90 -6.48
C PRO A 82 -2.94 4.44 -6.18
N ALA A 83 -3.61 3.86 -5.18
CA ALA A 83 -3.36 2.50 -4.73
C ALA A 83 -3.61 1.45 -5.82
N ASP A 84 -4.59 1.65 -6.72
CA ASP A 84 -4.87 0.71 -7.82
C ASP A 84 -3.68 0.50 -8.77
N GLU A 85 -2.81 1.50 -8.92
CA GLU A 85 -1.62 1.42 -9.76
C GLU A 85 -0.37 0.96 -8.99
N ASN A 86 -0.42 1.04 -7.65
CA ASN A 86 0.74 0.80 -6.78
C ASN A 86 0.50 -0.36 -5.79
N GLN A 87 -0.41 -1.29 -6.11
CA GLN A 87 -0.61 -2.51 -5.32
C GLN A 87 0.57 -3.47 -5.52
N PRO A 88 1.11 -4.08 -4.44
CA PRO A 88 2.08 -5.14 -4.58
C PRO A 88 1.42 -6.36 -5.27
N SER A 89 2.10 -6.90 -6.29
CA SER A 89 1.75 -8.19 -6.92
C SER A 89 1.81 -9.36 -5.94
#